data_AF-A0A932S5F0-F1
#
_entry.id   AF-A0A932S5F0-F1
#
_cell.length_a   1.000
_cell.length_b   1.000
_cell.length_c   1.000
_cell.angle_alpha   90.00
_cell.angle_beta   90.00
_cell.angle_gamma   90.00
#
_symmetry.space_group_name_H-M   'P 1'
#
loop_
_entity.id
_entity.type
_entity.pdbx_description
1 polymer ?
#
loop_
_entity_poly.entity_id
_entity_poly.type
_entity_poly.pdbx_seq_one_letter_code
_entity_poly.pdbx_strand_id
1 'polypeptide(L)' 'TRDGITIILVTHDMEVAAAAKRIIAIRDGLVVRDEAQGGAG' A
#
# COMPACT_ATOMS: atom_id res chain seq x y z
N THR A 1 6.53 -13.42 -17.66
CA THR A 1 5.38 -13.64 -16.78
C THR A 1 5.63 -12.85 -15.51
N ARG A 2 4.66 -12.07 -15.03
CA ARG A 2 4.81 -11.30 -13.79
C ARG A 2 4.48 -12.28 -12.67
N ASP A 3 5.50 -12.83 -12.04
CA ASP A 3 5.34 -13.88 -11.02
C ASP A 3 4.38 -13.36 -9.94
N GLY A 4 3.46 -14.21 -9.47
CA GLY A 4 2.40 -13.87 -8.52
C GLY A 4 2.90 -13.53 -7.11
N ILE A 5 4.03 -12.84 -7.02
CA ILE A 5 4.72 -12.46 -5.80
C ILE A 5 3.99 -11.26 -5.20
N THR A 6 3.61 -11.41 -3.93
CA THR A 6 3.07 -10.31 -3.14
C THR A 6 4.23 -9.54 -2.51
N ILE A 7 4.25 -8.22 -2.67
CA ILE A 7 5.28 -7.34 -2.13
C ILE A 7 4.63 -6.48 -1.04
N ILE A 8 5.26 -6.45 0.13
CA ILE A 8 4.96 -5.51 1.20
C ILE A 8 6.18 -4.60 1.34
N LEU A 9 5.98 -3.29 1.20
CA LEU A 9 7.01 -2.28 1.35
C LEU A 9 6.62 -1.34 2.48
N VAL A 10 7.54 -1.09 3.41
CA VAL A 10 7.38 -0.07 4.45
C VAL A 10 8.28 1.10 4.09
N THR A 11 7.70 2.29 3.97
CA THR A 11 8.42 3.52 3.65
C THR A 11 7.75 4.70 4.34
N HIS A 12 8.54 5.74 4.65
CA HIS A 12 8.03 7.04 5.06
C HIS A 12 7.86 8.02 3.88
N ASP A 13 8.34 7.64 2.68
CA ASP A 13 8.21 8.43 1.47
C ASP A 13 6.89 8.14 0.75
N MET A 14 6.04 9.17 0.65
CA MET A 14 4.72 9.06 0.03
C MET A 14 4.77 8.93 -1.49
N GLU A 15 5.82 9.41 -2.16
CA GLU A 15 5.98 9.23 -3.61
C GLU A 15 6.22 7.77 -3.96
N VAL A 16 7.03 7.08 -3.14
CA VAL A 16 7.25 5.63 -3.27
C VAL A 16 5.97 4.85 -2.95
N ALA A 17 5.25 5.24 -1.90
CA ALA A 17 4.00 4.59 -1.51
C ALA A 17 2.91 4.73 -2.59
N ALA A 18 2.87 5.86 -3.31
CA ALA A 18 1.89 6.13 -4.36
C ALA A 18 1.96 5.15 -5.54
N ALA A 19 3.10 4.46 -5.74
CA ALA A 19 3.25 3.42 -6.76
C ALA A 19 2.64 2.06 -6.36
N ALA A 20 2.25 1.89 -5.09
CA ALA A 20 1.67 0.65 -4.58
C ALA A 20 0.19 0.52 -4.96
N LYS A 21 -0.26 -0.73 -5.16
CA LYS A 21 -1.68 -1.04 -5.40
C LYS A 21 -2.56 -0.79 -4.17
N ARG A 22 -1.98 -0.82 -2.98
CA ARG A 22 -2.65 -0.58 -1.71
C ARG A 22 -1.69 0.16 -0.78
N ILE A 23 -2.21 1.17 -0.09
CA ILE A 23 -1.48 1.98 0.87
C ILE A 23 -2.17 1.81 2.23
N ILE A 24 -1.42 1.34 3.22
CA ILE A 24 -1.87 1.21 4.60
C ILE A 24 -1.02 2.13 5.46
N ALA A 25 -1.65 3.01 6.25
CA ALA A 25 -0.95 3.82 7.24
C ALA A 25 -1.24 3.29 8.65
N ILE A 26 -0.18 3.14 9.44
CA ILE A 26 -0.25 2.67 10.82
C ILE A 26 0.22 3.80 11.73
N ARG A 27 -0.50 4.01 12.84
CA ARG A 27 -0.13 4.92 13.91
C ARG A 27 -0.46 4.27 15.25
N ASP A 28 0.50 4.26 16.17
CA ASP A 28 0.34 3.68 17.51
C ASP A 28 -0.16 2.22 17.50
N GLY A 29 0.29 1.43 16.51
CA GLY A 29 -0.11 0.03 16.32
C GLY A 29 -1.49 -0.16 15.69
N LEU A 30 -2.20 0.91 15.34
CA LEU A 30 -3.52 0.88 14.73
C LEU A 30 -3.46 1.29 13.26
N VAL A 31 -4.27 0.64 12.42
CA VAL A 31 -4.46 1.07 11.03
C VAL A 31 -5.34 2.32 11.03
N VAL A 32 -4.79 3.42 10.51
CA VAL A 32 -5.49 4.72 10.42
C VAL A 32 -5.87 5.10 9.00
N ARG A 33 -5.33 4.39 8.00
CA ARG A 33 -5.66 4.57 6.58
C ARG A 33 -5.51 3.24 5.85
N ASP A 34 -6.43 2.96 4.93
CA ASP A 34 -6.41 1.78 4.08
C ASP A 34 -7.04 2.13 2.73
N GLU A 35 -6.21 2.28 1.69
CA GLU A 35 -6.62 2.70 0.37
C GLU A 35 -6.13 1.72 -0.69
N ALA A 36 -7.04 1.22 -1.52
CA ALA A 36 -6.70 0.41 -2.70
C ALA A 36 -6.82 1.27 -3.97
N GLN A 37 -5.73 1.41 -4.72
CA GLN A 37 -5.79 1.94 -6.09
C GLN A 37 -6.21 0.81 -7.04
N GLY A 38 -7.51 0.71 -7.32
CA GLY A 38 -8.01 -0.25 -8.31
C GLY A 38 -9.39 -0.84 -8.05
N GLY A 39 -10.32 -0.09 -7.46
CA GLY A 39 -11.72 -0.47 -7.33
C GLY A 39 -12.66 0.50 -8.05
N ALA A 40 -12.73 0.41 -9.38
CA ALA A 40 -13.98 0.69 -10.07
C ALA A 40 -14.78 -0.61 -9.99
N GLY A 41 -15.77 -0.65 -9.10
CA GLY A 41 -16.61 -1.80 -8.80
C GLY A 41 -17.31 -1.62 -7.47
#